data_AF-A0A941ZQZ6-F1
#
_entry.id   AF-A0A941ZQZ6-F1
#
_cell.length_a   1.000
_cell.length_b   1.000
_cell.length_c   1.000
_cell.angle_alpha   90.00
_cell.angle_beta   90.00
_cell.angle_gamma   90.00
#
_symmetry.space_group_name_H-M   'P 1'
#
loop_
_entity.id
_entity.type
_entity.pdbx_description
1 polymer ?
#
loop_
_entity_poly.entity_id
_entity_poly.type
_entity_poly.pdbx_seq_one_letter_code
_entity_poly.pdbx_strand_id
1 'polypeptide(L)' 'MKKSSLPLTPEQQIKALEVQLRAAQEKAQLFEAVVEVLKKDYGVRLVKKPSGKSSHKSSSKG' A
#
# COMPACT_ATOMS: atom_id res chain seq x y z
N MET A 1 -20.63 14.24 -23.62
CA MET A 1 -19.52 14.82 -24.41
C MET A 1 -18.21 14.38 -23.77
N LYS A 2 -17.51 13.40 -24.37
CA LYS A 2 -16.18 12.97 -23.90
C LYS A 2 -15.21 14.10 -24.24
N LYS A 3 -14.77 14.87 -23.22
CA LYS A 3 -13.73 15.88 -23.39
C LYS A 3 -12.44 15.10 -23.70
N SER A 4 -12.06 15.07 -24.98
CA SER A 4 -10.74 14.64 -25.40
C SER A 4 -9.75 15.54 -24.69
N SER A 5 -9.10 15.00 -23.66
CA SER A 5 -8.07 15.71 -22.91
C SER A 5 -6.96 16.06 -23.89
N LEU A 6 -6.81 17.34 -24.20
CA LEU A 6 -5.57 17.85 -24.74
C LEU A 6 -4.44 17.30 -23.88
N PRO A 7 -3.32 16.83 -24.47
CA PRO A 7 -2.19 16.35 -23.70
C PRO A 7 -1.76 17.49 -22.77
N LEU A 8 -1.99 17.31 -21.46
CA LEU A 8 -1.59 18.26 -20.43
C LEU A 8 -0.10 18.57 -20.64
N THR A 9 0.27 19.84 -20.54
CA THR A 9 1.67 20.21 -20.68
C THR A 9 2.49 19.44 -19.64
N PRO A 10 3.76 19.10 -19.94
CA PRO A 10 4.59 18.35 -19.01
C PRO A 10 4.61 18.95 -17.59
N GLU A 11 4.61 20.28 -17.48
CA GLU A 11 4.53 20.98 -16.18
C GLU A 11 3.21 20.75 -15.42
N GLN A 12 2.08 20.69 -16.13
CA GLN A 12 0.80 20.40 -15.50
C GLN A 12 0.74 18.95 -14.99
N GLN A 13 1.36 18.02 -15.71
CA GLN A 13 1.48 16.63 -15.28
C GLN A 13 2.39 16.52 -14.04
N ILE A 14 3.53 17.20 -14.04
CA ILE A 14 4.45 17.22 -12.88
C ILE A 14 3.73 17.75 -11.65
N LYS A 15 3.04 18.89 -11.73
CA LYS A 15 2.28 19.43 -10.60
C LYS A 15 1.20 18.47 -10.09
N ALA A 16 0.49 17.78 -10.98
CA ALA A 16 -0.49 16.78 -10.60
C ALA A 16 0.16 15.59 -9.88
N LEU A 17 1.32 15.14 -10.35
CA LEU A 17 2.09 14.05 -9.73
C LEU A 17 2.64 14.47 -8.36
N GLU A 18 3.16 15.68 -8.21
CA GLU A 18 3.63 16.22 -6.91
C GLU A 18 2.52 16.24 -5.86
N VAL A 19 1.30 16.65 -6.26
CA VAL A 19 0.13 16.62 -5.36
C VAL A 19 -0.20 15.18 -4.95
N GLN A 20 -0.16 14.23 -5.88
CA GLN A 20 -0.40 12.82 -5.57
C GLN A 20 0.66 12.26 -4.63
N LEU A 21 1.93 12.61 -4.85
CA LEU A 21 3.03 12.19 -3.99
C LEU A 21 2.86 12.73 -2.56
N ARG A 22 2.55 14.01 -2.41
CA ARG A 22 2.30 14.61 -1.08
C ARG A 22 1.14 13.90 -0.38
N ALA A 23 0.02 13.72 -1.07
CA ALA A 23 -1.15 13.04 -0.50
C ALA A 23 -0.85 11.56 -0.13
N ALA A 24 -0.02 10.87 -0.92
CA ALA A 24 0.40 9.51 -0.63
C ALA A 24 1.33 9.44 0.60
N GLN A 25 2.24 10.39 0.74
CA GLN A 25 3.13 10.51 1.90
C GLN A 25 2.36 10.80 3.19
N GLU A 26 1.43 11.75 3.16
CA GLU A 26 0.55 12.06 4.31
C GLU A 26 -0.26 10.84 4.75
N LYS A 27 -0.82 10.09 3.79
CA LYS A 27 -1.53 8.84 4.07
C LYS A 27 -0.60 7.79 4.68
N ALA A 28 0.60 7.61 4.13
CA ALA A 28 1.57 6.63 4.62
C ALA A 28 1.96 6.91 6.09
N GLN A 29 2.23 8.17 6.43
CA GLN A 29 2.53 8.59 7.82
C GLN A 29 1.37 8.27 8.77
N LEU A 30 0.13 8.51 8.34
CA LEU A 30 -1.05 8.19 9.14
C LEU A 30 -1.18 6.67 9.35
N PHE A 31 -0.97 5.85 8.32
CA PHE A 31 -1.01 4.40 8.45
C PHE A 31 0.08 3.87 9.38
N GLU A 32 1.29 4.42 9.30
CA GLU A 32 2.39 4.07 10.18
C GLU A 32 2.04 4.36 11.65
N ALA A 33 1.51 5.54 11.93
CA ALA A 33 1.07 5.91 13.28
C ALA A 33 -0.03 4.98 13.81
N VAL A 34 -1.04 4.64 12.99
CA VAL A 34 -2.10 3.69 13.37
C VAL A 34 -1.50 2.31 13.67
N VAL A 35 -0.57 1.84 12.84
CA VAL A 35 0.13 0.56 13.06
C VAL A 35 0.94 0.58 14.35
N GLU A 36 1.60 1.69 14.68
CA GLU A 36 2.31 1.82 15.95
C GLU A 36 1.37 1.72 17.16
N VAL A 37 0.23 2.41 17.14
CA VAL A 37 -0.78 2.35 18.20
C VAL A 37 -1.29 0.92 18.38
N LEU A 38 -1.62 0.23 17.29
CA LEU A 38 -2.07 -1.17 17.35
C LEU A 38 -1.01 -2.12 17.92
N LYS A 39 0.28 -1.87 17.64
CA LYS A 39 1.38 -2.65 18.21
C LYS A 39 1.57 -2.36 19.70
N LYS A 40 1.52 -1.08 20.10
CA LYS A 40 1.77 -0.62 21.48
C LYS A 40 0.63 -1.03 22.41
N ASP A 41 -0.61 -0.74 22.04
CA ASP A 41 -1.75 -0.83 22.98
C ASP A 41 -2.44 -2.19 22.94
N TYR A 42 -2.37 -2.90 21.80
CA TYR A 42 -3.09 -4.15 21.60
C TYR A 42 -2.16 -5.36 21.41
N GLY A 43 -0.84 -5.17 21.43
CA GLY A 43 0.14 -6.25 21.27
C GLY A 43 -0.03 -7.04 19.97
N VAL A 44 -0.75 -6.50 18.97
CA VAL A 44 -1.06 -7.20 17.73
C VAL A 44 0.24 -7.41 16.98
N ARG A 45 0.76 -8.64 17.01
CA ARG A 45 1.81 -9.07 16.09
C ARG A 45 1.20 -9.08 14.69
N LEU A 46 1.28 -7.95 13.99
CA LEU A 46 1.05 -7.86 12.55
C LEU A 46 2.19 -8.58 11.84
N VAL A 47 2.30 -9.90 12.04
CA VAL A 47 3.12 -10.75 11.19
C VAL A 47 2.47 -10.64 9.82
N LYS A 48 3.15 -10.01 8.87
CA LYS A 48 2.74 -10.07 7.46
C LYS A 48 2.57 -11.56 7.16
N LYS A 49 1.36 -12.00 6.80
CA LYS A 49 1.12 -13.39 6.40
C LYS A 49 2.25 -13.74 5.43
N PRO A 50 3.09 -14.74 5.73
CA PRO A 50 4.20 -15.08 4.85
C PRO A 50 3.59 -15.40 3.49
N SER A 51 3.90 -14.57 2.49
CA SER A 51 3.52 -14.77 1.10
C SER A 51 4.37 -15.93 0.57
N GLY A 52 4.05 -17.15 0.97
CA GLY A 52 4.81 -18.33 0.60
C GLY A 52 4.85 -19.38 1.69
N LYS A 53 3.92 -20.34 1.57
CA LYS A 53 4.08 -21.80 1.71
C LYS A 53 2.67 -22.39 1.75
N SER A 54 2.05 -22.51 0.57
CA SER A 54 0.90 -23.40 0.40
C SER A 54 1.38 -24.81 0.05
N SER A 55 0.55 -25.79 0.38
CA SER A 55 0.67 -27.24 0.23
C SER A 55 1.65 -27.94 1.20
N HIS A 56 1.15 -28.23 2.40
CA HIS A 56 1.58 -29.44 3.10
C HIS A 56 1.28 -30.65 2.18
N LYS A 57 2.31 -31.35 1.72
CA LYS A 57 2.13 -32.68 1.13
C LYS A 57 2.02 -33.67 2.28
N SER A 58 0.80 -34.08 2.59
CA SER A 58 0.52 -35.18 3.52
C SER A 58 1.01 -36.50 2.93
N SER A 59 1.75 -37.24 3.75
CA SER A 59 2.09 -38.65 3.69
C SER A 59 1.50 -39.51 2.56
N SER A 60 2.38 -40.19 1.84
CA SER A 60 2.14 -41.57 1.42
C SER A 60 3.45 -42.32 1.59
N LYS A 61 3.57 -43.07 2.70
CA LYS A 61 4.55 -44.15 2.81
C LYS A 61 4.03 -45.28 1.92
N GLY A 62 4.78 -45.60 0.88
CA GLY A 62 4.71 -46.86 0.14
C GLY A 62 5.93 -47.68 0.46
#